data_AF-A0A954TIV0-F1
#
_entry.id   AF-A0A954TIV0-F1
#
_cell.length_a   1.000
_cell.length_b   1.000
_cell.length_c   1.000
_cell.angle_alpha   90.00
_cell.angle_beta   90.00
_cell.angle_gamma   90.00
#
_symmetry.space_group_name_H-M   'P 1'
#
loop_
_entity.id
_entity.type
_entity.pdbx_description
1 polymer ?
#
loop_
_entity_poly.entity_id
_entity_poly.type
_entity_poly.pdbx_seq_one_letter_code
_entity_poly.pdbx_strand_id
1 'polypeptide(L)'
;MKGPADRSPTGVGADNVPNGDGSRAAAAEDPAGTSSLAWEKLISPASLEDLVKGGKLRLDRLVTTPAAFIGGGYVQARKEFSLQALLFAIVESYPQRVRWKNSAAVARERFARVAANTLAGSADAYQEARNRLLDLNDLLSGAALESATAPPPIKWSQLIDRVPMMQLLEWAHEEQLAKMVANENQFAENADRLQRYAELIAVLGKVALDEDMPDAADDDYAALAKEMIAHAQDIVRAVQTNNPQLARAASGQLGQCCTRCHDSFR
;
A
#
# COMPACT_ATOMS: atom_id res chain seq x y z
N MET A 1 23.44 48.09 79.78
CA MET A 1 22.62 49.20 79.23
C MET A 1 22.04 48.70 77.91
N LYS A 2 20.84 48.13 77.98
CA LYS A 2 19.56 48.72 77.52
C LYS A 2 19.49 48.89 75.99
N GLY A 3 18.81 47.95 75.33
CA GLY A 3 17.97 48.22 74.15
C GLY A 3 16.71 49.02 74.54
N PRO A 4 15.57 49.00 73.81
CA PRO A 4 15.13 48.07 72.74
C PRO A 4 14.71 48.81 71.44
N ALA A 5 14.62 48.19 70.26
CA ALA A 5 13.51 47.38 69.70
C ALA A 5 12.10 47.98 69.90
N ASP A 6 11.32 48.16 68.83
CA ASP A 6 10.20 47.25 68.56
C ASP A 6 9.56 47.48 67.18
N ARG A 7 9.10 46.39 66.56
CA ARG A 7 8.34 46.34 65.31
C ARG A 7 6.96 45.74 65.60
N SER A 8 5.95 46.29 64.91
CA SER A 8 4.59 45.78 64.70
C SER A 8 3.58 46.01 65.83
N PRO A 9 2.31 46.27 65.47
CA PRO A 9 1.32 45.21 65.68
C PRO A 9 0.17 45.11 64.63
N THR A 10 -0.35 43.87 64.49
CA THR A 10 -1.77 43.43 64.36
C THR A 10 -2.64 43.92 63.17
N GLY A 11 -3.46 43.11 62.49
CA GLY A 11 -3.83 41.70 62.67
C GLY A 11 -5.10 41.29 61.87
N VAL A 12 -5.36 39.97 61.91
CA VAL A 12 -6.65 39.24 61.96
C VAL A 12 -7.62 39.21 60.76
N GLY A 13 -8.00 37.98 60.35
CA GLY A 13 -9.30 37.61 59.75
C GLY A 13 -9.20 36.74 58.48
N ALA A 14 -9.09 35.40 58.55
CA ALA A 14 -10.16 34.40 58.64
C ALA A 14 -10.87 34.05 57.30
N ASP A 15 -10.65 32.80 56.88
CA ASP A 15 -11.53 31.83 56.19
C ASP A 15 -12.45 32.28 55.05
N ASN A 16 -12.19 31.77 53.83
CA ASN A 16 -13.18 30.97 53.10
C ASN A 16 -12.56 30.22 51.90
N VAL A 17 -12.69 28.88 51.89
CA VAL A 17 -12.62 28.05 50.69
C VAL A 17 -14.06 27.71 50.31
N PRO A 18 -14.44 27.83 49.03
CA PRO A 18 -15.03 26.66 48.38
C PRO A 18 -14.45 26.37 46.99
N ASN A 19 -14.31 25.07 46.74
CA ASN A 19 -14.16 24.41 45.45
C ASN A 19 -15.02 25.03 44.33
N GLY A 20 -14.49 25.05 43.11
CA GLY A 20 -15.23 25.46 41.93
C GLY A 20 -14.47 25.26 40.63
N ASP A 21 -14.37 23.99 40.23
CA ASP A 21 -14.40 23.51 38.86
C ASP A 21 -13.24 23.82 37.91
N GLY A 22 -12.47 22.77 37.64
CA GLY A 22 -11.43 22.75 36.64
C GLY A 22 -12.02 22.62 35.25
N SER A 23 -11.77 23.61 34.40
CA SER A 23 -11.78 23.43 32.96
C SER A 23 -10.35 23.63 32.45
N ARG A 24 -9.52 22.60 32.67
CA ARG A 24 -8.31 22.43 31.87
C ARG A 24 -8.80 21.99 30.51
N ALA A 25 -8.68 22.90 29.54
CA ALA A 25 -8.80 22.57 28.13
C ALA A 25 -7.94 21.33 27.85
N ALA A 26 -8.61 20.21 27.59
CA ALA A 26 -7.97 19.01 27.11
C ALA A 26 -7.28 19.38 25.80
N ALA A 27 -5.94 19.38 25.82
CA ALA A 27 -5.19 19.22 24.60
C ALA A 27 -5.68 17.92 23.98
N ALA A 28 -6.32 18.02 22.82
CA ALA A 28 -6.68 16.86 22.03
C ALA A 28 -5.39 16.09 21.76
N GLU A 29 -5.25 14.93 22.41
CA GLU A 29 -4.31 13.92 21.98
C GLU A 29 -4.70 13.52 20.56
N ASP A 30 -3.80 13.75 19.60
CA ASP A 30 -3.90 13.13 18.29
C ASP A 30 -4.04 11.62 18.50
N PRO A 31 -4.97 10.93 17.83
CA PRO A 31 -5.06 9.49 17.94
C PRO A 31 -3.77 8.91 17.35
N ALA A 32 -2.91 8.41 18.22
CA ALA A 32 -1.77 7.59 17.90
C ALA A 32 -2.27 6.27 17.29
N GLY A 33 -2.61 6.32 16.00
CA GLY A 33 -3.17 5.21 15.23
C GLY A 33 -3.12 5.42 13.72
N THR A 34 -2.93 6.65 13.23
CA THR A 34 -3.02 6.98 11.79
C THR A 34 -1.68 7.32 11.12
N SER A 35 -0.54 6.82 11.64
CA SER A 35 0.80 7.19 11.12
C SER A 35 1.61 6.02 10.53
N SER A 36 1.43 4.78 11.00
CA SER A 36 2.24 3.64 10.55
C SER A 36 1.85 3.08 9.17
N LEU A 37 0.60 3.30 8.74
CA LEU A 37 0.07 2.83 7.47
C LEU A 37 -0.02 3.93 6.40
N ALA A 38 0.64 5.08 6.59
CA ALA A 38 0.72 6.10 5.55
C ALA A 38 1.47 5.56 4.31
N TRP A 39 1.08 5.97 3.09
CA TRP A 39 1.62 5.37 1.85
C TRP A 39 3.14 5.46 1.75
N GLU A 40 3.70 6.58 2.17
CA GLU A 40 5.13 6.87 2.23
C GLU A 40 5.90 6.04 3.27
N LYS A 41 5.20 5.33 4.16
CA LYS A 41 5.78 4.37 5.11
C LYS A 41 5.75 2.94 4.59
N LEU A 42 4.94 2.66 3.57
CA LEU A 42 4.73 1.31 3.04
C LEU A 42 5.43 1.08 1.71
N ILE A 43 5.53 2.11 0.86
CA ILE A 43 6.14 2.00 -0.46
C ILE A 43 6.87 3.28 -0.84
N SER A 44 8.08 3.13 -1.37
CA SER A 44 8.87 4.26 -1.85
C SER A 44 8.40 4.75 -3.23
N PRO A 45 8.63 6.03 -3.59
CA PRO A 45 8.35 6.52 -4.94
C PRO A 45 9.09 5.72 -6.02
N ALA A 46 10.33 5.32 -5.75
CA ALA A 46 11.13 4.52 -6.68
C ALA A 46 10.51 3.14 -6.94
N SER A 47 10.04 2.45 -5.89
CA SER A 47 9.32 1.19 -6.05
C SER A 47 8.02 1.34 -6.83
N LEU A 48 7.22 2.40 -6.57
CA LEU A 48 6.02 2.68 -7.35
C LEU A 48 6.35 2.83 -8.84
N GLU A 49 7.35 3.64 -9.16
CA GLU A 49 7.76 3.86 -10.54
C GLU A 49 8.24 2.59 -11.24
N ASP A 50 9.04 1.78 -10.56
CA ASP A 50 9.60 0.56 -11.13
C ASP A 50 8.54 -0.55 -11.25
N LEU A 51 7.54 -0.59 -10.36
CA LEU A 51 6.40 -1.50 -10.50
C LEU A 51 5.52 -1.11 -11.70
N VAL A 52 5.28 0.18 -11.93
CA VAL A 52 4.57 0.68 -13.13
C VAL A 52 5.34 0.32 -14.41
N LYS A 53 6.63 0.66 -14.48
CA LYS A 53 7.51 0.34 -15.62
C LYS A 53 7.58 -1.18 -15.86
N GLY A 54 7.76 -1.96 -14.80
CA GLY A 54 7.83 -3.42 -14.86
C GLY A 54 6.51 -4.04 -15.34
N GLY A 55 5.37 -3.52 -14.89
CA GLY A 55 4.05 -3.95 -15.34
C GLY A 55 3.83 -3.72 -16.82
N LYS A 56 4.32 -2.59 -17.38
CA LYS A 56 4.34 -2.40 -18.84
C LYS A 56 5.10 -3.52 -19.55
N LEU A 57 6.34 -3.78 -19.15
CA LEU A 57 7.15 -4.82 -19.78
C LEU A 57 6.49 -6.21 -19.72
N ARG A 58 5.71 -6.51 -18.67
CA ARG A 58 4.93 -7.74 -18.58
C ARG A 58 3.70 -7.70 -19.50
N LEU A 59 2.95 -6.60 -19.52
CA LEU A 59 1.80 -6.42 -20.41
C LEU A 59 2.18 -6.49 -21.90
N ASP A 60 3.34 -5.97 -22.31
CA ASP A 60 3.83 -6.10 -23.69
C ASP A 60 3.95 -7.55 -24.15
N ARG A 61 4.29 -8.46 -23.23
CA ARG A 61 4.43 -9.90 -23.51
C ARG A 61 3.07 -10.61 -23.53
N LEU A 62 2.07 -10.06 -22.85
CA LEU A 62 0.75 -10.64 -22.70
C LEU A 62 -0.23 -10.18 -23.79
N VAL A 63 -0.16 -8.91 -24.20
CA VAL A 63 -1.08 -8.29 -25.16
C VAL A 63 -0.41 -8.21 -26.54
N THR A 64 -0.02 -9.37 -27.07
CA THR A 64 0.71 -9.46 -28.35
C THR A 64 -0.25 -9.57 -29.53
N THR A 65 -0.92 -10.72 -29.67
CA THR A 65 -1.88 -11.01 -30.75
C THR A 65 -3.25 -11.35 -30.18
N PRO A 66 -4.34 -11.16 -30.94
CA PRO A 66 -5.68 -11.53 -30.49
C PRO A 66 -5.76 -13.01 -30.07
N ALA A 67 -5.17 -13.91 -30.87
CA ALA A 67 -5.22 -15.34 -30.62
C ALA A 67 -4.53 -15.75 -29.31
N ALA A 68 -3.33 -15.21 -29.03
CA ALA A 68 -2.61 -15.49 -27.78
C ALA A 68 -3.33 -14.91 -26.55
N PHE A 69 -3.90 -13.71 -26.69
CA PHE A 69 -4.65 -13.08 -25.63
C PHE A 69 -5.92 -13.86 -25.28
N ILE A 70 -6.75 -14.18 -26.29
CA ILE A 70 -8.00 -14.94 -26.15
C ILE A 70 -7.72 -16.37 -25.65
N GLY A 71 -6.62 -16.98 -26.12
CA GLY A 71 -6.20 -18.33 -25.74
C GLY A 71 -5.72 -18.49 -24.29
N GLY A 72 -5.74 -17.42 -23.48
CA GLY A 72 -5.46 -17.48 -22.04
C GLY A 72 -4.69 -16.29 -21.49
N GLY A 73 -3.98 -15.54 -22.34
CA GLY A 73 -3.18 -14.38 -21.90
C GLY A 73 -3.98 -13.28 -21.21
N TYR A 74 -5.30 -13.22 -21.43
CA TYR A 74 -6.20 -12.28 -20.75
C TYR A 74 -6.20 -12.46 -19.22
N VAL A 75 -5.97 -13.66 -18.69
CA VAL A 75 -5.98 -13.93 -17.24
C VAL A 75 -4.81 -13.22 -16.57
N GLN A 76 -3.61 -13.35 -17.14
CA GLN A 76 -2.43 -12.67 -16.65
C GLN A 76 -2.50 -11.17 -16.93
N ALA A 77 -3.08 -10.77 -18.07
CA ALA A 77 -3.30 -9.36 -18.37
C ALA A 77 -4.24 -8.71 -17.34
N ARG A 78 -5.29 -9.41 -16.89
CA ARG A 78 -6.17 -8.97 -15.80
C ARG A 78 -5.37 -8.63 -14.55
N LYS A 79 -4.55 -9.57 -14.07
CA LYS A 79 -3.67 -9.38 -12.90
C LYS A 79 -2.80 -8.13 -13.06
N GLU A 80 -2.15 -7.97 -14.22
CA GLU A 80 -1.25 -6.84 -14.45
C GLU A 80 -1.98 -5.50 -14.58
N PHE A 81 -3.17 -5.46 -15.19
CA PHE A 81 -3.98 -4.25 -15.24
C PHE A 81 -4.55 -3.87 -13.87
N SER A 82 -4.95 -4.85 -13.05
CA SER A 82 -5.32 -4.62 -11.64
C SER A 82 -4.15 -4.04 -10.85
N LEU A 83 -2.92 -4.53 -11.07
CA LEU A 83 -1.72 -3.93 -10.47
C LEU A 83 -1.52 -2.48 -10.94
N GLN A 84 -1.67 -2.19 -12.24
CA GLN A 84 -1.56 -0.80 -12.71
C GLN A 84 -2.62 0.10 -12.07
N ALA A 85 -3.87 -0.35 -11.99
CA ALA A 85 -4.96 0.39 -11.35
C ALA A 85 -4.64 0.70 -9.88
N LEU A 86 -4.19 -0.31 -9.13
CA LEU A 86 -3.76 -0.20 -7.74
C LEU A 86 -2.64 0.84 -7.57
N LEU A 87 -1.58 0.73 -8.38
CA LEU A 87 -0.42 1.62 -8.28
C LEU A 87 -0.79 3.07 -8.58
N PHE A 88 -1.63 3.32 -9.60
CA PHE A 88 -2.07 4.68 -9.89
C PHE A 88 -3.03 5.24 -8.84
N ALA A 89 -3.82 4.42 -8.15
CA ALA A 89 -4.60 4.85 -6.98
C ALA A 89 -3.71 5.32 -5.83
N ILE A 90 -2.59 4.62 -5.61
CA ILE A 90 -1.60 5.02 -4.60
C ILE A 90 -0.90 6.31 -5.03
N VAL A 91 -0.49 6.43 -6.30
CA VAL A 91 0.14 7.64 -6.83
C VAL A 91 -0.79 8.87 -6.71
N GLU A 92 -2.09 8.70 -6.98
CA GLU A 92 -3.12 9.73 -6.78
C GLU A 92 -3.13 10.21 -5.31
N SER A 93 -3.11 9.26 -4.37
CA SER A 93 -3.19 9.52 -2.93
C SER A 93 -1.84 9.77 -2.23
N TYR A 94 -0.72 9.69 -2.96
CA TYR A 94 0.61 9.79 -2.36
C TYR A 94 0.91 11.23 -1.91
N PRO A 95 1.41 11.51 -0.70
CA PRO A 95 1.57 12.89 -0.24
C PRO A 95 2.64 13.66 -1.02
N GLN A 96 3.67 12.96 -1.49
CA GLN A 96 4.76 13.56 -2.25
C GLN A 96 4.49 13.49 -3.76
N ARG A 97 5.22 14.30 -4.52
CA ARG A 97 5.18 14.23 -5.98
C ARG A 97 5.85 12.94 -6.45
N VAL A 98 5.04 12.01 -6.93
CA VAL A 98 5.49 10.85 -7.71
C VAL A 98 5.27 11.14 -9.19
N ARG A 99 6.07 10.52 -10.07
CA ARG A 99 5.84 10.59 -11.51
C ARG A 99 4.40 10.19 -11.84
N TRP A 100 3.81 10.86 -12.82
CA TRP A 100 2.41 10.65 -13.29
C TRP A 100 1.30 11.06 -12.33
N LYS A 101 1.58 11.69 -11.18
CA LYS A 101 0.56 12.14 -10.21
C LYS A 101 -0.61 12.89 -10.84
N ASN A 102 -0.34 13.78 -11.81
CA ASN A 102 -1.36 14.57 -12.49
C ASN A 102 -2.31 13.75 -13.38
N SER A 103 -1.89 12.56 -13.80
CA SER A 103 -2.69 11.65 -14.62
C SER A 103 -3.16 10.41 -13.87
N ALA A 104 -2.84 10.32 -12.57
CA ALA A 104 -3.02 9.11 -11.79
C ALA A 104 -4.48 8.69 -11.65
N ALA A 105 -5.38 9.63 -11.40
CA ALA A 105 -6.81 9.35 -11.32
C ALA A 105 -7.39 8.83 -12.65
N VAL A 106 -6.98 9.42 -13.78
CA VAL A 106 -7.40 8.98 -15.12
C VAL A 106 -6.81 7.61 -15.46
N ALA A 107 -5.53 7.41 -15.17
CA ALA A 107 -4.84 6.14 -15.38
C ALA A 107 -5.49 5.02 -14.56
N ARG A 108 -5.70 5.24 -13.26
CA ARG A 108 -6.39 4.33 -12.35
C ARG A 108 -7.70 3.84 -12.93
N GLU A 109 -8.57 4.77 -13.33
CA GLU A 109 -9.91 4.44 -13.87
C GLU A 109 -9.80 3.61 -15.15
N ARG A 110 -8.96 4.04 -16.09
CA ARG A 110 -8.78 3.33 -17.36
C ARG A 110 -8.21 1.93 -17.16
N PHE A 111 -7.28 1.75 -16.22
CA PHE A 111 -6.69 0.45 -15.92
C PHE A 111 -7.63 -0.47 -15.12
N ALA A 112 -8.43 0.08 -14.20
CA ALA A 112 -9.46 -0.68 -13.50
C ALA A 112 -10.52 -1.20 -14.48
N ARG A 113 -10.98 -0.33 -15.40
CA ARG A 113 -11.98 -0.71 -16.41
C ARG A 113 -11.49 -1.84 -17.31
N VAL A 114 -10.26 -1.75 -17.82
CA VAL A 114 -9.74 -2.82 -18.68
C VAL A 114 -9.51 -4.10 -17.88
N ALA A 115 -9.07 -4.01 -16.62
CA ALA A 115 -8.92 -5.20 -15.78
C ALA A 115 -10.27 -5.92 -15.62
N ALA A 116 -11.36 -5.20 -15.36
CA ALA A 116 -12.69 -5.77 -15.35
C ALA A 116 -13.08 -6.38 -16.71
N ASN A 117 -12.84 -5.67 -17.81
CA ASN A 117 -13.20 -6.14 -19.16
C ASN A 117 -12.37 -7.35 -19.63
N THR A 118 -11.15 -7.53 -19.12
CA THR A 118 -10.32 -8.69 -19.46
C THR A 118 -10.89 -10.02 -18.98
N LEU A 119 -11.88 -10.05 -18.07
CA LEU A 119 -12.57 -11.27 -17.62
C LEU A 119 -13.10 -12.15 -18.76
N ALA A 120 -13.56 -11.56 -19.86
CA ALA A 120 -14.27 -12.27 -20.91
C ALA A 120 -13.38 -12.86 -22.02
N GLY A 121 -12.07 -12.60 -22.00
CA GLY A 121 -11.13 -13.12 -23.01
C GLY A 121 -11.58 -12.88 -24.46
N SER A 122 -12.08 -11.69 -24.79
CA SER A 122 -12.71 -11.38 -26.08
C SER A 122 -11.83 -10.51 -26.99
N ALA A 123 -12.24 -10.38 -28.27
CA ALA A 123 -11.59 -9.46 -29.21
C ALA A 123 -11.70 -8.00 -28.75
N ASP A 124 -12.84 -7.60 -28.19
CA ASP A 124 -13.03 -6.25 -27.65
C ASP A 124 -12.14 -6.00 -26.43
N ALA A 125 -12.03 -6.98 -25.53
CA ALA A 125 -11.12 -6.90 -24.38
C ALA A 125 -9.66 -6.78 -24.83
N TYR A 126 -9.26 -7.49 -25.89
CA TYR A 126 -7.93 -7.35 -26.48
C TYR A 126 -7.69 -5.94 -27.06
N GLN A 127 -8.64 -5.38 -27.81
CA GLN A 127 -8.50 -4.03 -28.37
C GLN A 127 -8.42 -2.99 -27.25
N GLU A 128 -9.22 -3.14 -26.21
CA GLU A 128 -9.13 -2.27 -25.03
C GLU A 128 -7.76 -2.38 -24.35
N ALA A 129 -7.27 -3.60 -24.11
CA ALA A 129 -5.95 -3.85 -23.54
C ALA A 129 -4.82 -3.18 -24.36
N ARG A 130 -4.90 -3.24 -25.70
CA ARG A 130 -3.96 -2.54 -26.56
C ARG A 130 -4.01 -1.03 -26.40
N ASN A 131 -5.20 -0.44 -26.33
CA ASN A 131 -5.35 1.00 -26.12
C ASN A 131 -4.79 1.43 -24.76
N ARG A 132 -4.95 0.60 -23.73
CA ARG A 132 -4.37 0.86 -22.41
C ARG A 132 -2.85 0.71 -22.39
N LEU A 133 -2.28 -0.16 -23.23
CA LEU A 133 -0.83 -0.19 -23.45
C LEU A 133 -0.30 1.09 -24.09
N LEU A 134 -1.05 1.70 -25.02
CA LEU A 134 -0.70 3.00 -25.60
C LEU A 134 -0.73 4.09 -24.52
N ASP A 135 -1.79 4.14 -23.71
CA ASP A 135 -1.88 5.08 -22.59
C ASP A 135 -0.68 4.93 -21.63
N LEU A 136 -0.26 3.69 -21.34
CA LEU A 136 0.90 3.44 -20.49
C LEU A 136 2.21 3.90 -21.16
N ASN A 137 2.37 3.68 -22.47
CA ASN A 137 3.52 4.21 -23.22
C ASN A 137 3.56 5.75 -23.18
N ASP A 138 2.43 6.40 -23.37
CA ASP A 138 2.31 7.85 -23.33
C ASP A 138 2.75 8.39 -21.97
N LEU A 139 2.23 7.82 -20.88
CA LEU A 139 2.67 8.13 -19.52
C LEU A 139 4.20 7.92 -19.35
N LEU A 140 4.73 6.77 -19.77
CA LEU A 140 6.15 6.45 -19.67
C LEU A 140 7.04 7.36 -20.52
N SER A 141 6.50 7.99 -21.57
CA SER A 141 7.18 9.00 -22.38
C SER A 141 7.08 10.42 -21.80
N GLY A 142 6.21 10.62 -20.81
CA GLY A 142 5.99 11.90 -20.13
C GLY A 142 4.75 12.66 -20.59
N ALA A 143 3.95 12.09 -21.50
CA ALA A 143 2.65 12.66 -21.84
C ALA A 143 1.66 12.50 -20.68
N ALA A 144 0.71 13.44 -20.59
CA ALA A 144 -0.37 13.40 -19.63
C ALA A 144 -1.58 12.66 -20.24
N LEU A 145 -2.32 11.92 -19.42
CA LEU A 145 -3.64 11.43 -19.78
C LEU A 145 -4.70 12.43 -19.32
N GLU A 146 -5.64 12.71 -20.21
CA GLU A 146 -6.78 13.58 -19.96
C GLU A 146 -8.09 12.79 -19.90
N SER A 147 -9.09 13.37 -19.24
CA SER A 147 -10.45 12.85 -19.20
C SER A 147 -11.43 14.00 -19.37
N ALA A 148 -12.50 13.78 -20.15
CA ALA A 148 -13.57 14.76 -20.31
C ALA A 148 -14.37 14.97 -19.01
N THR A 149 -14.35 13.99 -18.10
CA THR A 149 -15.03 14.02 -16.81
C THR A 149 -14.05 13.76 -15.68
N ALA A 150 -14.32 14.34 -14.52
CA ALA A 150 -13.58 14.02 -13.30
C ALA A 150 -13.73 12.52 -12.99
N PRO A 151 -12.63 11.78 -12.75
CA PRO A 151 -12.71 10.41 -12.29
C PRO A 151 -13.44 10.32 -10.94
N PRO A 152 -14.20 9.24 -10.68
CA PRO A 152 -14.86 9.05 -9.40
C PRO A 152 -13.85 8.89 -8.26
N PRO A 153 -14.23 9.10 -6.98
CA PRO A 153 -13.38 8.79 -5.84
C PRO A 153 -12.88 7.34 -5.86
N ILE A 154 -11.75 7.08 -5.18
CA ILE A 154 -11.20 5.74 -5.04
C ILE A 154 -12.17 4.86 -4.24
N LYS A 155 -12.49 3.69 -4.80
CA LYS A 155 -13.22 2.62 -4.14
C LYS A 155 -12.46 1.31 -4.36
N TRP A 156 -11.73 0.82 -3.36
CA TRP A 156 -10.72 -0.24 -3.55
C TRP A 156 -11.32 -1.55 -4.02
N SER A 157 -12.48 -1.92 -3.51
CA SER A 157 -13.25 -3.09 -3.94
C SER A 157 -13.62 -3.08 -5.43
N GLN A 158 -13.66 -1.91 -6.07
CA GLN A 158 -13.89 -1.76 -7.51
C GLN A 158 -12.60 -1.70 -8.33
N LEU A 159 -11.46 -1.38 -7.69
CA LEU A 159 -10.15 -1.33 -8.35
C LEU A 159 -9.50 -2.70 -8.44
N ILE A 160 -9.59 -3.46 -7.36
CA ILE A 160 -8.97 -4.77 -7.24
C ILE A 160 -9.81 -5.68 -6.34
N ASP A 161 -10.32 -6.76 -6.93
CA ASP A 161 -11.04 -7.80 -6.19
C ASP A 161 -10.08 -8.84 -5.61
N ARG A 162 -10.62 -9.76 -4.78
CA ARG A 162 -9.83 -10.79 -4.06
C ARG A 162 -8.92 -11.58 -5.00
N VAL A 163 -9.41 -12.00 -6.16
CA VAL A 163 -8.67 -12.89 -7.07
C VAL A 163 -7.35 -12.28 -7.56
N PRO A 164 -7.31 -11.13 -8.26
CA PRO A 164 -6.06 -10.50 -8.65
C PRO A 164 -5.22 -10.05 -7.45
N MET A 165 -5.84 -9.67 -6.32
CA MET A 165 -5.08 -9.35 -5.10
C MET A 165 -4.27 -10.55 -4.59
N MET A 166 -4.89 -11.73 -4.49
CA MET A 166 -4.21 -12.96 -4.07
C MET A 166 -3.16 -13.39 -5.10
N GLN A 167 -3.46 -13.31 -6.40
CA GLN A 167 -2.47 -13.58 -7.45
C GLN A 167 -1.26 -12.64 -7.39
N LEU A 168 -1.44 -11.38 -6.97
CA LEU A 168 -0.34 -10.45 -6.78
C LEU A 168 0.46 -10.74 -5.52
N LEU A 169 -0.18 -11.18 -4.43
CA LEU A 169 0.51 -11.65 -3.22
C LEU A 169 1.36 -12.90 -3.50
N GLU A 170 0.79 -13.90 -4.17
CA GLU A 170 1.50 -15.12 -4.60
C GLU A 170 2.69 -14.76 -5.52
N TRP A 171 2.46 -13.91 -6.51
CA TRP A 171 3.52 -13.45 -7.40
C TRP A 171 4.64 -12.71 -6.64
N ALA A 172 4.29 -11.76 -5.77
CA ALA A 172 5.27 -10.97 -5.04
C ALA A 172 6.05 -11.83 -4.04
N HIS A 173 5.38 -12.73 -3.31
CA HIS A 173 6.01 -13.54 -2.27
C HIS A 173 6.65 -14.82 -2.83
N GLU A 174 5.86 -15.74 -3.35
CA GLU A 174 6.29 -17.09 -3.72
C GLU A 174 7.14 -17.08 -5.00
N GLU A 175 6.67 -16.36 -6.03
CA GLU A 175 7.37 -16.38 -7.32
C GLU A 175 8.63 -15.51 -7.35
N GLN A 176 8.68 -14.46 -6.53
CA GLN A 176 9.77 -13.48 -6.51
C GLN A 176 10.55 -13.52 -5.19
N LEU A 177 9.98 -13.01 -4.10
CA LEU A 177 10.68 -12.71 -2.85
C LEU A 177 11.37 -13.93 -2.23
N ALA A 178 10.67 -15.07 -2.16
CA ALA A 178 11.17 -16.29 -1.50
C ALA A 178 12.52 -16.76 -2.07
N LYS A 179 12.76 -16.57 -3.37
CA LYS A 179 14.02 -16.94 -4.04
C LYS A 179 15.16 -15.98 -3.68
N MET A 180 14.83 -14.70 -3.47
CA MET A 180 15.80 -13.63 -3.18
C MET A 180 16.36 -13.73 -1.75
N VAL A 181 15.64 -14.39 -0.84
CA VAL A 181 16.08 -14.58 0.56
C VAL A 181 16.68 -15.96 0.83
N ALA A 182 16.85 -16.78 -0.21
CA ALA A 182 17.31 -18.16 -0.08
C ALA A 182 18.71 -18.25 0.55
N ASN A 183 19.61 -17.34 0.20
CA ASN A 183 20.96 -17.23 0.75
C ASN A 183 21.49 -15.79 0.68
N GLU A 184 22.62 -15.54 1.33
CA GLU A 184 23.21 -14.19 1.43
C GLU A 184 23.57 -13.62 0.06
N ASN A 185 24.04 -14.44 -0.88
CA ASN A 185 24.35 -13.98 -2.24
C ASN A 185 23.08 -13.53 -2.96
N GLN A 186 22.01 -14.33 -2.93
CA GLN A 186 20.73 -13.97 -3.53
C GLN A 186 20.15 -12.70 -2.90
N PHE A 187 20.31 -12.54 -1.59
CA PHE A 187 19.87 -11.34 -0.88
C PHE A 187 20.64 -10.10 -1.37
N ALA A 188 21.98 -10.18 -1.41
CA ALA A 188 22.83 -9.07 -1.83
C ALA A 188 22.60 -8.68 -3.30
N GLU A 189 22.46 -9.66 -4.20
CA GLU A 189 22.25 -9.43 -5.64
C GLU A 189 20.87 -8.85 -5.97
N ASN A 190 19.89 -9.00 -5.07
CA ASN A 190 18.50 -8.63 -5.33
C ASN A 190 17.93 -7.60 -4.35
N ALA A 191 18.76 -6.92 -3.54
CA ALA A 191 18.33 -5.99 -2.49
C ALA A 191 17.21 -5.02 -2.94
N ASP A 192 17.38 -4.33 -4.08
CA ASP A 192 16.38 -3.38 -4.60
C ASP A 192 15.07 -4.06 -5.01
N ARG A 193 15.15 -5.25 -5.62
CA ARG A 193 13.96 -6.03 -6.03
C ARG A 193 13.25 -6.60 -4.80
N LEU A 194 14.00 -7.09 -3.84
CA LEU A 194 13.51 -7.62 -2.57
C LEU A 194 12.74 -6.54 -1.80
N GLN A 195 13.31 -5.35 -1.65
CA GLN A 195 12.62 -4.21 -1.04
C GLN A 195 11.32 -3.90 -1.77
N ARG A 196 11.36 -3.74 -3.10
CA ARG A 196 10.17 -3.39 -3.88
C ARG A 196 9.04 -4.41 -3.77
N TYR A 197 9.33 -5.71 -3.78
CA TYR A 197 8.30 -6.74 -3.62
C TYR A 197 7.76 -6.81 -2.20
N ALA A 198 8.61 -6.61 -1.18
CA ALA A 198 8.14 -6.48 0.19
C ALA A 198 7.21 -5.26 0.37
N GLU A 199 7.59 -4.10 -0.19
CA GLU A 199 6.74 -2.90 -0.18
C GLU A 199 5.40 -3.13 -0.90
N LEU A 200 5.38 -3.86 -2.02
CA LEU A 200 4.14 -4.25 -2.69
C LEU A 200 3.23 -5.11 -1.80
N ILE A 201 3.79 -6.05 -1.05
CA ILE A 201 3.03 -6.91 -0.12
C ILE A 201 2.44 -6.07 1.02
N ALA A 202 3.22 -5.14 1.58
CA ALA A 202 2.73 -4.21 2.60
C ALA A 202 1.57 -3.34 2.08
N VAL A 203 1.67 -2.86 0.84
CA VAL A 203 0.60 -2.13 0.17
C VAL A 203 -0.66 -2.99 0.01
N LEU A 204 -0.54 -4.22 -0.48
CA LEU A 204 -1.67 -5.13 -0.67
C LEU A 204 -2.36 -5.46 0.67
N GLY A 205 -1.57 -5.65 1.74
CA GLY A 205 -2.11 -5.81 3.09
C GLY A 205 -2.86 -4.57 3.59
N LYS A 206 -2.35 -3.36 3.32
CA LYS A 206 -3.10 -2.14 3.66
C LYS A 206 -4.41 -2.03 2.88
N VAL A 207 -4.39 -2.35 1.59
CA VAL A 207 -5.60 -2.30 0.75
C VAL A 207 -6.65 -3.27 1.28
N ALA A 208 -6.25 -4.49 1.67
CA ALA A 208 -7.15 -5.47 2.28
C ALA A 208 -7.84 -4.99 3.57
N LEU A 209 -7.29 -3.98 4.25
CA LEU A 209 -7.87 -3.37 5.45
C LEU A 209 -8.86 -2.23 5.14
N ASP A 210 -9.03 -1.83 3.87
CA ASP A 210 -9.98 -0.78 3.52
C ASP A 210 -11.42 -1.24 3.75
N GLU A 211 -12.28 -0.36 4.28
CA GLU A 211 -13.62 -0.72 4.76
C GLU A 211 -14.52 -1.30 3.67
N ASP A 212 -14.25 -0.97 2.41
CA ASP A 212 -15.03 -1.46 1.28
C ASP A 212 -14.57 -2.84 0.78
N MET A 213 -13.46 -3.37 1.29
CA MET A 213 -12.92 -4.66 0.90
C MET A 213 -13.62 -5.83 1.60
N PRO A 214 -13.68 -7.01 0.95
CA PRO A 214 -14.20 -8.22 1.57
C PRO A 214 -13.48 -8.56 2.89
N ASP A 215 -14.24 -8.94 3.90
CA ASP A 215 -13.76 -9.34 5.24
C ASP A 215 -13.00 -8.27 6.03
N ALA A 216 -12.90 -7.02 5.55
CA ALA A 216 -12.15 -5.96 6.25
C ALA A 216 -12.71 -5.62 7.64
N ALA A 217 -14.01 -5.87 7.87
CA ALA A 217 -14.67 -5.69 9.16
C ALA A 217 -14.50 -6.89 10.12
N ASP A 218 -13.90 -7.99 9.66
CA ASP A 218 -13.59 -9.14 10.51
C ASP A 218 -12.25 -8.91 11.24
N ASP A 219 -12.28 -8.96 12.57
CA ASP A 219 -11.12 -8.64 13.40
C ASP A 219 -9.95 -9.62 13.18
N ASP A 220 -10.24 -10.90 12.92
CA ASP A 220 -9.21 -11.91 12.68
C ASP A 220 -8.57 -11.71 11.30
N TYR A 221 -9.37 -11.40 10.28
CA TYR A 221 -8.86 -11.03 8.95
C TYR A 221 -7.96 -9.79 9.04
N ALA A 222 -8.45 -8.75 9.74
CA ALA A 222 -7.70 -7.51 9.92
C ALA A 222 -6.40 -7.72 10.71
N ALA A 223 -6.40 -8.60 11.71
CA ALA A 223 -5.20 -8.96 12.45
C ALA A 223 -4.15 -9.65 11.56
N LEU A 224 -4.57 -10.61 10.73
CA LEU A 224 -3.69 -11.30 9.79
C LEU A 224 -3.14 -10.35 8.72
N ALA A 225 -3.96 -9.46 8.17
CA ALA A 225 -3.51 -8.45 7.21
C ALA A 225 -2.47 -7.50 7.83
N LYS A 226 -2.67 -7.05 9.08
CA LYS A 226 -1.69 -6.23 9.82
C LYS A 226 -0.39 -6.97 10.09
N GLU A 227 -0.47 -8.26 10.43
CA GLU A 227 0.70 -9.11 10.61
C GLU A 227 1.50 -9.26 9.31
N MET A 228 0.81 -9.48 8.18
CA MET A 228 1.41 -9.54 6.85
C MET A 228 2.17 -8.25 6.51
N ILE A 229 1.57 -7.08 6.80
CA ILE A 229 2.22 -5.77 6.62
C ILE A 229 3.49 -5.67 7.48
N ALA A 230 3.42 -6.09 8.74
CA ALA A 230 4.57 -6.02 9.65
C ALA A 230 5.74 -6.88 9.16
N HIS A 231 5.49 -8.13 8.74
CA HIS A 231 6.53 -9.02 8.21
C HIS A 231 7.12 -8.48 6.90
N ALA A 232 6.30 -7.88 6.04
CA ALA A 232 6.77 -7.21 4.83
C ALA A 232 7.68 -6.01 5.17
N GLN A 233 7.32 -5.20 6.17
CA GLN A 233 8.16 -4.09 6.64
C GLN A 233 9.47 -4.57 7.30
N ASP A 234 9.47 -5.73 7.96
CA ASP A 234 10.69 -6.33 8.49
C ASP A 234 11.66 -6.78 7.37
N ILE A 235 11.14 -7.23 6.22
CA ILE A 235 11.97 -7.52 5.03
C ILE A 235 12.56 -6.22 4.46
N VAL A 236 11.78 -5.14 4.39
CA VAL A 236 12.29 -3.82 3.99
C VAL A 236 13.40 -3.34 4.95
N ARG A 237 13.17 -3.47 6.26
CA ARG A 237 14.18 -3.14 7.29
C ARG A 237 15.43 -3.99 7.13
N ALA A 238 15.28 -5.27 6.80
CA ALA A 238 16.39 -6.17 6.55
C ALA A 238 17.26 -5.70 5.38
N VAL A 239 16.66 -5.26 4.26
CA VAL A 239 17.39 -4.67 3.14
C VAL A 239 18.14 -3.40 3.59
N GLN A 240 17.46 -2.49 4.28
CA GLN A 240 18.04 -1.22 4.75
C GLN A 240 19.21 -1.41 5.73
N THR A 241 19.19 -2.51 6.50
CA THR A 241 20.21 -2.84 7.50
C THR A 241 21.19 -3.92 7.03
N ASN A 242 21.11 -4.32 5.75
CA ASN A 242 21.91 -5.38 5.15
C ASN A 242 21.90 -6.69 5.99
N ASN A 243 20.72 -7.13 6.43
CA ASN A 243 20.52 -8.26 7.34
C ASN A 243 19.80 -9.43 6.65
N PRO A 244 20.51 -10.33 5.96
CA PRO A 244 19.90 -11.45 5.24
C PRO A 244 19.16 -12.44 6.15
N GLN A 245 19.59 -12.59 7.41
CA GLN A 245 18.94 -13.46 8.38
C GLN A 245 17.55 -12.94 8.76
N LEU A 246 17.41 -11.63 8.99
CA LEU A 246 16.11 -11.00 9.24
C LEU A 246 15.18 -11.15 8.04
N ALA A 247 15.68 -10.92 6.82
CA ALA A 247 14.88 -11.07 5.60
C ALA A 247 14.33 -12.49 5.44
N ARG A 248 15.17 -13.51 5.67
CA ARG A 248 14.74 -14.91 5.60
C ARG A 248 13.72 -15.26 6.67
N ALA A 249 13.94 -14.83 7.91
CA ALA A 249 13.01 -15.08 9.02
C ALA A 249 11.65 -14.44 8.74
N ALA A 250 11.63 -13.16 8.35
CA ALA A 250 10.40 -12.42 8.04
C ALA A 250 9.68 -13.01 6.81
N SER A 251 10.41 -13.44 5.77
CA SER A 251 9.81 -14.15 4.63
C SER A 251 9.16 -15.48 5.02
N GLY A 252 9.72 -16.19 6.00
CA GLY A 252 9.12 -17.42 6.53
C GLY A 252 7.84 -17.15 7.32
N GLN A 253 7.84 -16.11 8.15
CA GLN A 253 6.65 -15.67 8.89
C GLN A 253 5.55 -15.17 7.97
N LEU A 254 5.91 -14.47 6.90
CA LEU A 254 4.99 -14.05 5.85
C LEU A 254 4.28 -15.25 5.21
N GLY A 255 5.01 -16.32 4.90
CA GLY A 255 4.41 -17.56 4.39
C GLY A 255 3.45 -18.23 5.38
N GLN A 256 3.79 -18.24 6.67
CA GLN A 256 2.87 -18.74 7.71
C GLN A 256 1.61 -17.89 7.83
N CYS A 257 1.73 -16.57 7.68
CA CYS A 257 0.58 -15.66 7.64
C CYS A 257 -0.35 -15.99 6.46
N CYS A 258 0.19 -16.26 5.27
CA CYS A 258 -0.59 -16.69 4.11
C CYS A 258 -1.33 -18.01 4.38
N THR A 259 -0.66 -19.01 4.97
CA THR A 259 -1.31 -20.28 5.34
C THR A 259 -2.46 -20.06 6.31
N ARG A 260 -2.23 -19.32 7.41
CA ARG A 260 -3.27 -19.05 8.41
C ARG A 260 -4.46 -18.29 7.83
N CYS A 261 -4.21 -17.32 6.95
CA CYS A 261 -5.28 -16.61 6.25
C CYS A 261 -6.11 -17.56 5.38
N HIS A 262 -5.49 -18.44 4.58
CA HIS A 262 -6.20 -19.38 3.72
C HIS A 262 -6.93 -20.52 4.48
N ASP A 263 -6.56 -20.79 5.72
CA ASP A 263 -7.28 -21.74 6.57
C ASP A 263 -8.62 -21.17 7.06
N SER A 264 -8.71 -19.85 7.24
CA SER A 264 -9.91 -19.16 7.75
C SER A 264 -10.70 -18.39 6.68
N PHE A 265 -10.04 -17.84 5.67
CA PHE A 265 -10.58 -16.91 4.68
C PHE A 265 -10.13 -17.33 3.27
N ARG A 266 -11.05 -17.91 2.47
CA ARG A 266 -10.80 -18.39 1.10
C ARG A 266 -11.56 -17.58 0.06
#